data_AF-A0A4Q2SPF0-F1
#
_entry.id   AF-A0A4Q2SPF0-F1
#
_cell.length_a   1.000
_cell.length_b   1.000
_cell.length_c   1.000
_cell.angle_alpha   90.00
_cell.angle_beta   90.00
_cell.angle_gamma   90.00
#
_symmetry.space_group_name_H-M   'P 1'
#
loop_
_entity.id
_entity.type
_entity.pdbx_description
1 polymer ?
#
loop_
_entity_poly.entity_id
_entity_poly.type
_entity_poly.pdbx_seq_one_letter_code
_entity_poly.pdbx_strand_id
1 'polypeptide(L)' 'ENNHELDVDDLMVAEAHVGKALVIKRFTPRGRGRVGRIFKPFANLTIVVREVEAEA' A
#
# COMPACT_ATOMS: atom_id res chain seq x y z
N GLU A 1 -3.67 17.20 11.50
CA GLU A 1 -2.55 17.29 10.54
C GLU A 1 -1.40 18.00 11.23
N ASN A 2 -0.15 17.54 11.18
CA ASN A 2 0.99 18.39 11.56
C ASN A 2 2.30 17.68 11.23
N ASN A 3 2.90 17.99 10.08
CA ASN A 3 4.28 17.58 9.80
C ASN A 3 5.13 18.74 9.28
N HIS A 4 4.60 19.70 8.51
CA HIS A 4 5.42 20.75 7.88
C HIS A 4 4.68 22.09 7.60
N GLU A 5 3.54 22.36 8.26
CA GLU A 5 2.70 23.57 8.00
C GLU A 5 2.33 23.79 6.51
N LEU A 6 2.28 22.70 5.73
CA LEU A 6 1.94 22.71 4.30
C LEU A 6 0.44 22.93 4.11
N ASP A 7 0.06 23.65 3.06
CA ASP A 7 -1.35 23.83 2.68
C ASP A 7 -1.86 22.56 1.99
N VAL A 8 -2.94 21.97 2.53
CA VAL A 8 -3.53 20.73 2.03
C VAL A 8 -4.07 20.90 0.61
N ASP A 9 -4.51 22.11 0.26
CA ASP A 9 -5.07 22.40 -1.06
C ASP A 9 -3.99 22.44 -2.17
N ASP A 10 -2.73 22.69 -1.80
CA ASP A 10 -1.59 22.78 -2.71
C ASP A 10 -0.78 21.47 -2.82
N LEU A 11 -1.15 20.42 -2.05
CA LEU A 11 -0.46 19.13 -2.08
C LEU A 11 -0.83 18.29 -3.31
N MET A 12 0.19 17.90 -4.07
CA MET A 12 0.07 16.97 -5.19
C MET A 12 0.82 15.66 -4.92
N VAL A 13 0.26 14.54 -5.38
CA VAL A 13 0.94 13.23 -5.34
C VAL A 13 2.12 13.25 -6.32
N ALA A 14 3.34 13.17 -5.80
CA ALA A 14 4.56 13.05 -6.59
C ALA A 14 4.78 11.61 -7.05
N GLU A 15 4.64 10.66 -6.13
CA GLU A 15 4.83 9.23 -6.40
C GLU A 15 3.84 8.39 -5.59
N ALA A 16 3.35 7.31 -6.20
CA ALA A 16 2.53 6.32 -5.52
C ALA A 16 2.99 4.92 -5.96
N HIS A 17 3.38 4.08 -5.00
CA HIS A 17 3.78 2.71 -5.30
C HIS A 17 3.24 1.72 -4.26
N VAL A 18 3.02 0.49 -4.73
CA VAL A 18 2.52 -0.62 -3.93
C VAL A 18 3.63 -1.67 -3.81
N GLY A 19 4.22 -1.75 -2.63
CA GLY A 19 5.26 -2.72 -2.30
C GLY A 19 4.68 -4.06 -1.87
N LYS A 20 5.32 -5.16 -2.26
CA LYS A 20 4.98 -6.49 -1.76
C LYS A 20 5.37 -6.61 -0.30
N ALA A 21 4.45 -7.08 0.54
CA ALA A 21 4.72 -7.37 1.95
C ALA A 21 4.61 -8.89 2.23
N LEU A 22 4.49 -9.24 3.50
CA LEU A 22 4.37 -10.64 3.93
C LEU A 22 3.17 -11.32 3.26
N VAL A 23 3.36 -12.56 2.80
CA VAL A 23 2.26 -13.41 2.36
C VAL A 23 2.08 -14.52 3.37
N ILE A 24 0.96 -14.51 4.08
CA ILE A 24 0.65 -15.54 5.07
C ILE A 24 0.13 -16.78 4.36
N LYS A 25 0.80 -17.93 4.59
CA LYS A 25 0.38 -19.23 4.05
C LYS A 25 -0.60 -19.92 5.00
N ARG A 26 -1.69 -20.45 4.45
CA ARG A 26 -2.71 -21.25 5.15
C ARG A 26 -3.04 -22.48 4.33
N PHE A 27 -3.68 -23.45 4.97
CA PHE A 27 -4.16 -24.65 4.29
C PHE A 27 -5.68 -24.66 4.26
N THR A 28 -6.24 -25.37 3.29
CA THR A 28 -7.67 -25.68 3.25
C THR A 28 -7.84 -27.19 3.09
N PRO A 29 -8.65 -27.85 3.94
CA PRO A 29 -8.92 -29.27 3.80
C PRO A 29 -9.69 -29.53 2.50
N ARG A 30 -9.35 -30.61 1.79
CA ARG A 30 -10.04 -31.07 0.58
C ARG A 30 -10.41 -32.54 0.74
N GLY A 31 -11.31 -33.02 -0.12
CA GLY A 31 -11.70 -34.43 -0.14
C GLY A 31 -10.52 -35.37 -0.41
N ARG A 32 -10.67 -36.64 -0.02
CA ARG A 32 -9.68 -37.71 -0.22
C ARG A 32 -8.30 -37.41 0.38
N GLY A 33 -8.25 -36.84 1.59
CA GLY A 33 -7.00 -36.55 2.30
C GLY A 33 -6.11 -35.49 1.65
N ARG A 34 -6.62 -34.76 0.66
CA ARG A 34 -5.87 -33.71 -0.04
C ARG A 34 -5.92 -32.40 0.75
N VAL A 35 -4.89 -31.59 0.59
CA VAL A 35 -4.79 -30.26 1.21
C VAL A 35 -4.48 -29.21 0.14
N GLY A 36 -5.32 -28.18 0.08
CA GLY A 36 -5.09 -27.00 -0.76
C GLY A 36 -4.26 -25.94 -0.03
N ARG A 37 -3.56 -25.09 -0.79
CA ARG A 37 -2.82 -23.94 -0.24
C ARG A 37 -3.66 -22.67 -0.41
N ILE A 38 -3.66 -21.82 0.60
CA ILE A 38 -4.24 -20.47 0.56
C ILE A 38 -3.15 -19.47 0.89
N PHE A 39 -3.08 -18.39 0.12
CA PHE A 39 -2.19 -17.26 0.36
C PHE A 39 -3.03 -16.05 0.77
N LYS A 40 -2.66 -15.40 1.87
CA LYS A 40 -3.20 -14.09 2.27
C LYS A 40 -2.12 -13.04 2.05
N PRO A 41 -2.12 -12.34 0.90
CA PRO A 41 -1.12 -11.34 0.59
C PRO A 41 -1.38 -10.05 1.37
N PHE A 42 -0.31 -9.46 1.88
CA PHE A 42 -0.31 -8.07 2.35
C PHE A 42 0.54 -7.23 1.40
N ALA A 43 0.28 -5.92 1.40
CA ALA A 43 1.05 -4.95 0.64
C ALA A 43 1.26 -3.70 1.48
N ASN A 44 2.36 -3.00 1.21
CA ASN A 44 2.66 -1.70 1.80
C ASN A 44 2.36 -0.64 0.74
N LEU A 45 1.44 0.27 1.05
CA LEU A 45 1.11 1.40 0.19
C LEU A 45 1.96 2.60 0.63
N THR A 46 2.75 3.14 -0.30
CA THR A 46 3.56 4.34 -0.07
C THR A 46 3.06 5.45 -1.00
N ILE A 47 2.74 6.60 -0.43
CA ILE A 47 2.32 7.81 -1.15
C ILE A 47 3.27 8.93 -0.73
N VAL A 48 3.91 9.55 -1.73
CA VAL A 48 4.79 10.70 -1.53
C VAL A 48 4.08 11.92 -2.13
N VAL A 49 3.94 12.97 -1.32
CA VAL A 49 3.31 14.24 -1.71
C VAL A 49 4.37 15.34 -1.79
N ARG A 50 4.15 16.30 -2.68
CA ARG A 50 4.95 17.53 -2.81
C ARG A 50 4.03 18.72 -3.05
N GLU A 51 4.48 19.92 -2.72
CA GLU A 51 3.80 21.16 -3.09
C GLU A 51 4.12 21.54 -4.55
N VAL A 52 3.24 22.35 -5.14
CA VAL A 52 3.43 22.96 -6.45
C VAL A 52 3.92 24.40 -6.22
N GLU A 53 5.11 24.77 -6.70
CA GLU A 53 5.50 26.18 -6.73
C GLU A 53 4.55 26.93 -7.67
N ALA A 54 3.86 27.94 -7.17
CA ALA A 54 3.05 28.82 -7.99
C ALA A 54 3.94 29.49 -9.04
N GLU A 55 3.72 29.20 -10.33
CA GLU A 55 4.37 29.95 -11.42
C GLU A 55 4.00 31.43 -11.28
N ALA A 56 5.04 32.27 -11.11
CA ALA A 56 4.95 33.71 -10.95
C ALA A 56 4.62 34.45 -12.26
#